data_AF-A0AAU4JRY1-F1
#
_entry.id   AF-A0AAU4JRY1-F1
#
_cell.length_a   1.000
_cell.length_b   1.000
_cell.length_c   1.000
_cell.angle_alpha   90.00
_cell.angle_beta   90.00
_cell.angle_gamma   90.00
#
_symmetry.space_group_name_H-M   'P 1'
#
loop_
_entity.id
_entity.type
_entity.pdbx_description
1 polymer ?
#
loop_
_entity_poly.entity_id
_entity_poly.type
_entity_poly.pdbx_seq_one_letter_code
_entity_poly.pdbx_strand_id
1 'polypeptide(L)'
;MSTGRWRGVPLAVRCVVAVAVLVFAYGTAVHVVQLLLPRFGPQLALPGWLTFYFTSLTLWDPLAASLLAARRVQGLVLGCAVLVTDAAANGYANYVLDPAVGVTPGRIGQAVITALAVGLVALTPWLAPWFARSAVQRR
;
A
#
# COMPACT_ATOMS: atom_id res chain seq x y z
N MET A 1 -1.28 -10.68 19.18
CA MET A 1 -0.09 -9.91 18.75
C MET A 1 1.08 -10.26 19.68
N SER A 2 2.16 -10.84 19.16
CA SER A 2 3.32 -11.25 19.98
C SER A 2 4.01 -10.03 20.59
N THR A 3 3.84 -9.85 21.91
CA THR A 3 4.27 -8.68 22.67
C THR A 3 5.79 -8.49 22.72
N GLY A 4 6.58 -9.54 22.47
CA GLY A 4 8.05 -9.46 22.50
C GLY A 4 8.67 -8.71 21.31
N ARG A 5 8.09 -8.84 20.11
CA ARG A 5 8.70 -8.32 18.86
C ARG A 5 8.70 -6.81 18.73
N TRP A 6 7.91 -6.10 19.51
CA TRP A 6 7.80 -4.64 19.44
C TRP A 6 8.35 -3.94 20.69
N ARG A 7 8.87 -4.68 21.67
CA ARG A 7 9.50 -4.09 22.87
C ARG A 7 10.68 -3.22 22.46
N GLY A 8 10.78 -2.03 23.05
CA GLY A 8 11.85 -1.06 22.77
C GLY A 8 11.71 -0.27 21.46
N VAL A 9 10.61 -0.45 20.71
CA VAL A 9 10.34 0.36 19.51
C VAL A 9 9.64 1.66 19.91
N PRO A 10 10.10 2.84 19.44
CA PRO A 10 9.44 4.11 19.69
C PRO A 10 7.97 4.10 19.28
N LEU A 11 7.13 4.82 20.02
CA LEU A 11 5.70 4.92 19.74
C LEU A 11 5.44 5.45 18.33
N ALA A 12 6.19 6.47 17.89
CA ALA A 12 6.05 7.04 16.55
C ALA A 12 6.25 5.98 15.44
N VAL A 13 7.28 5.13 15.56
CA VAL A 13 7.54 4.04 14.61
C VAL A 13 6.40 3.03 14.62
N ARG A 14 5.90 2.66 15.81
CA ARG A 14 4.74 1.76 15.93
C ARG A 14 3.50 2.33 15.26
N CYS A 15 3.21 3.62 15.48
CA CYS A 15 2.08 4.30 14.86
C CYS A 15 2.20 4.34 13.35
N VAL A 16 3.36 4.74 12.81
CA VAL A 16 3.59 4.79 11.36
C VAL A 16 3.43 3.42 10.73
N VAL A 17 3.99 2.36 11.33
CA VAL A 17 3.84 1.01 10.78
C VAL A 17 2.41 0.50 10.93
N ALA A 18 1.73 0.79 12.05
CA ALA A 18 0.33 0.42 12.22
C ALA A 18 -0.57 1.10 11.17
N VAL A 19 -0.35 2.39 10.91
CA VAL A 19 -1.05 3.13 9.85
C VAL A 19 -0.76 2.50 8.49
N ALA A 20 0.50 2.22 8.16
CA ALA A 20 0.84 1.57 6.90
C ALA A 20 0.15 0.19 6.74
N VAL A 21 0.14 -0.63 7.79
CA VAL A 21 -0.56 -1.93 7.81
C VAL A 21 -2.07 -1.75 7.57
N LEU A 22 -2.69 -0.75 8.21
CA LEU A 22 -4.11 -0.45 8.01
C LEU A 22 -4.40 0.05 6.59
N VAL A 23 -3.52 0.85 6.00
CA VAL A 23 -3.63 1.30 4.61
C VAL A 23 -3.62 0.12 3.65
N PHE A 24 -2.68 -0.82 3.78
CA PHE A 24 -2.66 -2.03 2.94
C PHE A 24 -3.86 -2.93 3.19
N ALA A 25 -4.29 -3.10 4.44
CA ALA A 25 -5.49 -3.89 4.75
C ALA A 25 -6.75 -3.27 4.14
N TYR A 26 -6.87 -1.94 4.19
CA TYR A 26 -7.94 -1.19 3.55
C TYR A 26 -7.90 -1.33 2.02
N GLY A 27 -6.72 -1.14 1.40
CA GLY A 27 -6.51 -1.36 -0.03
C GLY A 27 -6.93 -2.77 -0.46
N THR A 28 -6.51 -3.79 0.30
CA THR A 28 -6.94 -5.18 0.08
C THR A 28 -8.46 -5.31 0.06
N ALA A 29 -9.14 -4.73 1.05
CA ALA A 29 -10.60 -4.79 1.14
C ALA A 29 -11.27 -4.10 -0.06
N VAL A 30 -10.74 -2.94 -0.48
CA VAL A 30 -11.21 -2.23 -1.68
C VAL A 30 -11.04 -3.10 -2.91
N HIS A 31 -9.84 -3.65 -3.15
CA HIS A 31 -9.55 -4.50 -4.31
C HIS A 31 -10.41 -5.78 -4.34
N VAL A 32 -10.62 -6.41 -3.18
CA VAL A 32 -11.51 -7.58 -3.06
C VAL A 32 -12.96 -7.22 -3.35
N VAL A 33 -13.45 -6.09 -2.82
CA VAL A 33 -14.81 -5.62 -3.10
C VAL A 33 -14.97 -5.34 -4.60
N GLN A 34 -14.01 -4.69 -5.24
CA GLN A 34 -14.04 -4.41 -6.67
C GLN A 34 -13.98 -5.67 -7.53
N LEU A 35 -13.19 -6.67 -7.10
CA LEU A 35 -13.09 -7.97 -7.77
C LEU A 35 -14.40 -8.77 -7.69
N LEU A 36 -15.03 -8.80 -6.51
CA LEU A 36 -16.26 -9.58 -6.27
C LEU A 36 -17.53 -8.86 -6.72
N LEU A 37 -17.51 -7.53 -6.71
CA LEU A 37 -18.64 -6.66 -7.02
C LEU A 37 -18.21 -5.60 -8.05
N PRO A 38 -18.13 -5.95 -9.35
CA PRO A 38 -17.61 -5.06 -10.39
C PRO A 38 -18.32 -3.70 -10.49
N ARG A 39 -19.57 -3.61 -10.01
CA ARG A 39 -20.33 -2.35 -9.91
C ARG A 39 -19.68 -1.27 -9.02
N PHE A 40 -18.81 -1.66 -8.10
CA PHE A 40 -18.02 -0.75 -7.25
C PHE A 40 -16.60 -0.55 -7.78
N GLY A 41 -16.25 -1.20 -8.89
CA GLY A 41 -15.01 -1.01 -9.61
C GLY A 41 -15.04 0.23 -10.51
N PRO A 42 -13.93 0.46 -11.25
CA PRO A 42 -13.85 1.52 -12.24
C PRO A 42 -15.03 1.46 -13.21
N GLN A 43 -15.74 2.58 -13.38
CA GLN A 43 -16.81 2.71 -14.36
C GLN A 43 -16.29 2.81 -15.80
N LEU A 44 -14.97 2.87 -15.96
CA LEU A 44 -14.27 2.88 -17.24
C LEU A 44 -13.80 1.47 -17.59
N ALA A 45 -13.90 1.11 -18.88
CA ALA A 45 -13.33 -0.13 -19.38
C ALA A 45 -11.80 -0.07 -19.31
N LEU A 46 -11.21 -0.79 -18.34
CA LEU A 46 -9.76 -0.83 -18.18
C LEU A 46 -9.10 -1.82 -19.14
N PRO A 47 -7.90 -1.51 -19.67
CA PRO A 47 -7.07 -2.48 -20.37
C PRO A 47 -6.79 -3.71 -19.50
N GLY A 48 -6.72 -4.90 -20.11
CA GLY A 48 -6.59 -6.16 -19.38
C GLY A 48 -5.37 -6.24 -18.44
N TRP A 49 -4.25 -5.60 -18.80
CA TRP A 49 -3.06 -5.54 -17.95
C TRP A 49 -3.30 -4.75 -16.64
N LEU A 50 -4.12 -3.69 -16.70
CA LEU A 50 -4.42 -2.84 -15.55
C LEU A 50 -5.43 -3.53 -14.62
N THR A 51 -6.41 -4.22 -15.20
CA THR A 51 -7.31 -5.12 -14.46
C THR A 51 -6.53 -6.23 -13.75
N PHE A 52 -5.58 -6.86 -14.45
CA PHE A 52 -4.70 -7.88 -13.85
C PHE A 52 -3.86 -7.29 -12.72
N TYR A 53 -3.30 -6.10 -12.91
CA TYR A 53 -2.55 -5.40 -11.89
C TYR A 53 -3.38 -5.12 -10.64
N PHE A 54 -4.55 -4.47 -10.74
CA PHE A 54 -5.41 -4.19 -9.60
C PHE A 54 -5.90 -5.48 -8.90
N THR A 55 -6.18 -6.53 -9.67
CA THR A 55 -6.51 -7.84 -9.10
C THR A 55 -5.33 -8.41 -8.30
N SER A 56 -4.10 -8.27 -8.79
CA SER A 56 -2.92 -8.77 -8.08
C SER A 56 -2.68 -8.07 -6.73
N LEU A 57 -3.20 -6.85 -6.53
CA LEU A 57 -3.10 -6.14 -5.25
C LEU A 57 -3.85 -6.84 -4.13
N THR A 58 -4.86 -7.67 -4.43
CA THR A 58 -5.51 -8.53 -3.40
C THR A 58 -4.53 -9.53 -2.76
N LEU A 59 -3.40 -9.81 -3.41
CA LEU A 59 -2.32 -10.64 -2.89
C LEU A 59 -1.17 -9.81 -2.32
N TRP A 60 -0.75 -8.76 -3.02
CA TRP A 60 0.43 -7.99 -2.63
C TRP A 60 0.20 -7.11 -1.40
N ASP A 61 -0.98 -6.52 -1.26
CA ASP A 61 -1.35 -5.70 -0.10
C ASP A 61 -1.29 -6.49 1.23
N PRO A 62 -1.96 -7.66 1.38
CA PRO A 62 -1.88 -8.41 2.63
C PRO A 62 -0.48 -8.98 2.89
N LEU A 63 0.29 -9.27 1.83
CA LEU A 63 1.69 -9.67 1.98
C LEU A 63 2.53 -8.50 2.53
N ALA A 64 2.40 -7.30 1.98
CA ALA A 64 3.08 -6.11 2.48
C ALA A 64 2.69 -5.82 3.94
N ALA A 65 1.39 -5.84 4.25
CA ALA A 65 0.84 -5.66 5.59
C ALA A 65 1.42 -6.68 6.60
N SER A 66 1.45 -7.96 6.23
CA SER A 66 1.94 -9.02 7.12
C SER A 66 3.46 -8.93 7.36
N LEU A 67 4.25 -8.60 6.33
CA LEU A 67 5.68 -8.38 6.45
C LEU A 67 6.00 -7.14 7.31
N LEU A 68 5.24 -6.06 7.14
CA LEU A 68 5.34 -4.85 7.96
C LEU A 68 5.00 -5.12 9.42
N ALA A 69 3.88 -5.80 9.69
CA ALA A 69 3.48 -6.20 11.03
C ALA A 69 4.51 -7.14 11.69
N ALA A 70 5.22 -7.93 10.89
CA ALA A 70 6.32 -8.79 11.32
C ALA A 70 7.67 -8.06 11.48
N ARG A 71 7.75 -6.75 11.20
CA ARG A 71 8.97 -5.91 11.16
C ARG A 71 10.06 -6.47 10.24
N ARG A 72 9.67 -7.03 9.10
CA ARG A 72 10.61 -7.54 8.09
C ARG A 72 10.97 -6.44 7.09
N VAL A 73 12.26 -6.23 6.81
CA VAL A 73 12.74 -5.20 5.87
C VAL A 73 12.10 -5.38 4.49
N GLN A 74 11.85 -6.64 4.09
CA GLN A 74 11.11 -6.96 2.86
C GLN A 74 9.73 -6.29 2.80
N GLY A 75 9.08 -6.09 3.95
CA GLY A 75 7.78 -5.39 4.02
C GLY A 75 7.88 -3.90 3.71
N LEU A 76 8.97 -3.23 4.08
CA LEU A 76 9.20 -1.83 3.70
C LEU A 76 9.43 -1.70 2.19
N VAL A 77 10.28 -2.56 1.64
CA VAL A 77 10.60 -2.56 0.20
C VAL A 77 9.35 -2.89 -0.62
N LEU A 78 8.64 -3.96 -0.26
CA LEU A 78 7.41 -4.37 -0.95
C LEU A 78 6.34 -3.29 -0.81
N GLY A 79 6.14 -2.74 0.38
CA GLY A 79 5.14 -1.70 0.60
C GLY A 79 5.41 -0.44 -0.23
N CYS A 80 6.67 -0.01 -0.35
CA CYS A 80 7.03 1.09 -1.25
C CYS A 80 6.73 0.75 -2.71
N ALA A 81 7.12 -0.44 -3.17
CA ALA A 81 6.89 -0.87 -4.55
C ALA A 81 5.38 -0.91 -4.87
N VAL A 82 4.56 -1.48 -3.97
CA VAL A 82 3.11 -1.54 -4.13
C VAL A 82 2.51 -0.14 -4.21
N LEU A 83 2.74 0.74 -3.23
CA LEU A 83 2.14 2.09 -3.24
C LEU A 83 2.60 2.93 -4.44
N VAL A 84 3.87 2.85 -4.84
CA VAL A 84 4.38 3.61 -5.98
C VAL A 84 3.76 3.12 -7.29
N THR A 85 3.70 1.79 -7.48
CA THR A 85 3.08 1.23 -8.69
C THR A 85 1.56 1.48 -8.70
N ASP A 86 0.91 1.49 -7.54
CA ASP A 86 -0.53 1.72 -7.42
C ASP A 86 -0.87 3.18 -7.71
N ALA A 87 -0.05 4.11 -7.20
CA ALA A 87 -0.13 5.52 -7.55
C ALA A 87 0.04 5.76 -9.06
N ALA A 88 0.97 5.04 -9.71
CA ALA A 88 1.20 5.15 -11.15
C ALA A 88 0.04 4.56 -11.97
N ALA A 89 -0.47 3.39 -11.57
CA ALA A 89 -1.62 2.74 -12.19
C ALA A 89 -2.88 3.61 -12.09
N ASN A 90 -3.16 4.16 -10.91
CA ASN A 90 -4.26 5.11 -10.70
C ASN A 90 -4.04 6.41 -11.47
N GLY A 91 -2.81 6.91 -11.55
CA GLY A 91 -2.45 8.07 -12.38
C GLY A 91 -2.78 7.83 -13.86
N TYR A 92 -2.37 6.69 -14.40
CA TYR A 92 -2.69 6.30 -15.77
C TYR A 92 -4.21 6.19 -15.99
N ALA A 93 -4.93 5.53 -15.09
CA ALA A 93 -6.38 5.40 -15.21
C ALA A 93 -7.11 6.75 -15.20
N ASN A 94 -6.72 7.68 -14.32
CA ASN A 94 -7.44 8.93 -14.09
C ASN A 94 -7.00 10.12 -14.96
N TYR A 95 -5.80 10.07 -15.55
CA TYR A 95 -5.27 11.16 -16.39
C TYR A 95 -5.03 10.76 -17.84
N VAL A 96 -4.90 9.46 -18.15
CA VAL A 96 -4.70 9.00 -19.54
C VAL A 96 -5.97 8.36 -20.11
N LEU A 97 -6.65 7.53 -19.33
CA LEU A 97 -7.83 6.79 -19.82
C LEU A 97 -9.15 7.52 -19.57
N ASP A 98 -9.30 8.20 -18.43
CA ASP A 98 -10.52 8.93 -18.08
C ASP A 98 -10.55 10.31 -18.79
N PRO A 99 -11.53 10.58 -19.68
CA PRO A 99 -11.65 11.86 -20.37
C PRO A 99 -12.18 12.99 -19.47
N ALA A 100 -12.57 12.71 -18.22
CA ALA A 100 -13.11 13.71 -17.32
C ALA A 100 -12.14 14.90 -17.11
N VAL A 101 -12.70 16.11 -17.03
CA VAL A 101 -11.94 17.34 -16.79
C VAL A 101 -12.10 17.78 -15.34
N GLY A 102 -11.06 18.36 -14.75
CA GLY A 102 -11.11 18.92 -13.39
C GLY A 102 -10.92 17.89 -12.28
N VAL A 103 -11.45 18.19 -11.09
CA VAL A 103 -11.30 17.36 -9.89
C VAL A 103 -12.40 16.31 -9.85
N THR A 104 -12.01 15.03 -9.93
CA THR A 104 -12.93 13.89 -9.84
C THR A 104 -12.64 13.09 -8.56
N PRO A 105 -13.59 12.29 -8.04
CA PRO A 105 -13.33 11.39 -6.92
C PRO A 105 -12.12 10.46 -7.17
N GLY A 106 -11.95 9.97 -8.40
CA GLY A 106 -10.81 9.13 -8.77
C GLY A 106 -9.46 9.88 -8.71
N ARG A 107 -9.42 11.15 -9.13
CA ARG A 107 -8.22 12.00 -9.00
C ARG A 107 -7.89 12.36 -7.56
N ILE A 108 -8.91 12.56 -6.71
CA ILE A 108 -8.71 12.72 -5.26
C ILE A 108 -8.10 11.44 -4.67
N GLY A 109 -8.68 10.28 -4.99
CA GLY A 109 -8.17 8.98 -4.58
C GLY A 109 -6.72 8.76 -5.02
N GLN A 110 -6.41 9.05 -6.28
CA GLN A 110 -5.06 8.99 -6.83
C GLN A 110 -4.09 9.90 -6.07
N ALA A 111 -4.47 11.15 -5.76
CA ALA A 111 -3.63 12.07 -5.01
C ALA A 111 -3.33 11.56 -3.60
N VAL A 112 -4.32 10.96 -2.93
CA VAL A 112 -4.16 10.30 -1.62
C VAL A 112 -3.17 9.14 -1.71
N ILE A 113 -3.32 8.25 -2.70
CA ILE A 113 -2.41 7.11 -2.90
C ILE A 113 -0.98 7.61 -3.17
N THR A 114 -0.81 8.66 -3.97
CA THR A 114 0.50 9.28 -4.21
C THR A 114 1.10 9.86 -2.93
N ALA A 115 0.32 10.56 -2.11
CA ALA A 115 0.81 11.10 -0.84
C ALA A 115 1.25 9.98 0.11
N LEU A 116 0.51 8.86 0.16
CA LEU A 116 0.89 7.67 0.92
C LEU A 116 2.18 7.03 0.39
N ALA A 117 2.33 6.92 -0.93
CA ALA A 117 3.52 6.38 -1.57
C ALA A 117 4.76 7.22 -1.25
N VAL A 118 4.67 8.54 -1.46
CA VAL A 118 5.76 9.48 -1.15
C VAL A 118 6.08 9.45 0.35
N GLY A 119 5.06 9.45 1.20
CA GLY A 119 5.23 9.38 2.65
C GLY A 119 5.97 8.12 3.10
N LEU A 120 5.56 6.94 2.61
CA LEU A 120 6.22 5.69 2.97
C LEU A 120 7.67 5.64 2.47
N VAL A 121 7.93 6.06 1.23
CA VAL A 121 9.29 6.12 0.67
C VAL A 121 10.17 7.08 1.47
N ALA A 122 9.68 8.28 1.79
CA ALA A 122 10.42 9.28 2.56
C ALA A 122 10.71 8.82 4.00
N LEU A 123 9.78 8.09 4.62
CA LEU A 123 9.94 7.56 5.98
C LEU A 123 10.78 6.27 6.03
N THR A 124 10.96 5.57 4.91
CA THR A 124 11.70 4.31 4.85
C THR A 124 13.12 4.36 5.45
N PRO A 125 14.00 5.35 5.16
CA PRO A 125 15.33 5.40 5.78
C PRO A 125 15.28 5.54 7.30
N TRP A 126 14.28 6.24 7.84
CA TRP A 126 14.08 6.36 9.29
C TRP A 126 13.51 5.08 9.91
N LEU A 127 12.64 4.36 9.18
CA LEU A 127 12.05 3.10 9.64
C LEU A 127 13.04 1.92 9.54
N ALA A 128 13.88 1.86 8.51
CA ALA A 128 14.72 0.71 8.18
C ALA A 128 15.59 0.15 9.35
N PRO A 129 16.25 0.98 10.20
CA PRO A 129 17.01 0.49 11.34
C PRO A 129 16.17 -0.32 12.34
N TRP A 130 14.88 0.02 12.47
CA TRP A 130 13.94 -0.70 13.33
C TRP A 130 13.47 -2.01 12.69
N PHE A 131 13.68 -2.23 11.40
CA PHE A 131 13.33 -3.49 10.75
C PHE A 131 14.54 -4.44 10.72
N ALA A 132 15.76 -3.90 10.54
CA ALA A 132 17.01 -4.68 10.53
C ALA A 132 17.34 -5.33 11.89
N ARG A 133 17.11 -4.63 13.01
CA ARG A 133 17.40 -5.18 14.37
C ARG A 133 16.61 -6.44 14.70
N SER A 134 15.44 -6.65 14.08
CA SER A 134 14.62 -7.85 14.28
C SER A 134 15.21 -9.11 13.63
N ALA A 135 16.13 -8.97 12.67
CA ALA A 135 16.80 -10.08 12.00
C ALA A 135 17.97 -10.64 12.84
N VAL A 136 18.68 -9.76 13.57
CA VAL A 136 19.79 -10.15 14.46
C VAL A 136 19.27 -10.94 15.66
N GLN A 137 18.09 -10.60 16.18
CA GLN A 137 17.51 -11.25 17.36
C GLN A 137 16.87 -12.63 17.07
N ARG A 138 16.96 -13.12 15.83
CA ARG A 138 16.52 -14.47 15.41
C ARG A 138 17.69 -15.43 15.11
N ARG A 139 18.93 -14.99 15.27
CA ARG A 139 20.13 -15.83 15.22
C ARG A 139 20.69 -15.98 16.62
#